data_AF-A0A814L058-F1
#
_entry.id   AF-A0A814L058-F1
#
_cell.length_a   1.000
_cell.length_b   1.000
_cell.length_c   1.000
_cell.angle_alpha   90.00
_cell.angle_beta   90.00
_cell.angle_gamma   90.00
#
_symmetry.space_group_name_H-M   'P 1'
#
loop_
_entity.id
_entity.type
_entity.pdbx_description
1 polymer ?
#
loop_
_entity_poly.entity_id
_entity_poly.type
_entity_poly.pdbx_seq_one_letter_code
_entity_poly.pdbx_strand_id
1 'polypeptide(L)'
;MSKRVTIKRKNEIEENENVPEVELKKSTRKTVSSKLANIDKKENLEEVSAKKVKNKLEEKESEYCFWLMKSEPESRIENGHEMKFGVDDLKASKDKITHWDGVRNYEARNHMKSMKLGQRAFFYHSNCKNPCLVATMKICKESYVDHTAFDKNDPHYDPKSDLNNPKWYMVDVQFERDLKRYIPLTELKHYHLLHKKTGGPLSNLSLFTRSRLSVQALTEEEWNFMIELENKPPV
;
A
#
# COMPACT_ATOMS: atom_id res chain seq x y z
N MET A 1 2.95 -26.86 -69.13
CA MET A 1 4.25 -27.57 -69.15
C MET A 1 4.60 -27.83 -67.67
N SER A 2 4.40 -29.00 -67.02
CA SER A 2 4.97 -30.35 -67.22
C SER A 2 6.51 -30.30 -67.39
N LYS A 3 7.39 -30.94 -66.60
CA LYS A 3 7.32 -32.16 -65.77
C LYS A 3 8.44 -32.21 -64.69
N ARG A 4 8.12 -32.91 -63.59
CA ARG A 4 8.88 -33.93 -62.80
C ARG A 4 10.40 -33.99 -62.88
N VAL A 5 11.03 -34.26 -61.73
CA VAL A 5 11.85 -35.47 -61.52
C VAL A 5 11.61 -36.04 -60.10
N THR A 6 11.43 -37.36 -60.01
CA THR A 6 11.36 -38.17 -58.77
C THR A 6 12.12 -39.47 -59.04
N ILE A 7 13.07 -39.87 -58.20
CA ILE A 7 13.60 -41.24 -58.02
C ILE A 7 14.17 -41.28 -56.57
N LYS A 8 13.62 -41.94 -55.53
CA LYS A 8 13.39 -43.36 -55.14
C LYS A 8 14.63 -44.23 -54.78
N ARG A 9 14.69 -44.57 -53.48
CA ARG A 9 14.91 -45.92 -52.84
C ARG A 9 16.37 -46.44 -52.76
N LYS A 10 16.85 -47.26 -51.79
CA LYS A 10 16.29 -48.17 -50.73
C LYS A 10 17.46 -48.73 -49.86
N ASN A 11 17.16 -49.15 -48.60
CA ASN A 11 17.67 -50.29 -47.76
C ASN A 11 19.19 -50.45 -47.48
N GLU A 12 19.74 -51.09 -46.42
CA GLU A 12 19.43 -52.26 -45.53
C GLU A 12 20.26 -52.16 -44.20
N ILE A 13 19.80 -52.54 -42.98
CA ILE A 13 19.96 -53.80 -42.16
C ILE A 13 21.44 -54.18 -41.85
N GLU A 14 21.93 -54.30 -40.60
CA GLU A 14 22.01 -55.49 -39.68
C GLU A 14 22.75 -55.06 -38.37
N GLU A 15 22.29 -55.34 -37.15
CA GLU A 15 22.36 -56.56 -36.30
C GLU A 15 23.64 -56.77 -35.44
N ASN A 16 23.36 -57.01 -34.14
CA ASN A 16 24.01 -57.89 -33.15
C ASN A 16 25.29 -57.56 -32.35
N GLU A 17 25.09 -57.69 -31.02
CA GLU A 17 25.84 -58.44 -30.00
C GLU A 17 27.39 -58.35 -29.95
N ASN A 18 27.97 -58.00 -28.80
CA ASN A 18 28.23 -58.93 -27.69
C ASN A 18 29.08 -58.27 -26.59
N VAL A 19 28.91 -58.79 -25.38
CA VAL A 19 29.51 -58.44 -24.09
C VAL A 19 30.97 -58.92 -24.00
N PRO A 20 31.79 -58.34 -23.11
CA PRO A 20 32.78 -59.15 -22.40
C PRO A 20 32.56 -59.13 -20.87
N GLU A 21 32.58 -60.34 -20.31
CA GLU A 21 32.61 -60.68 -18.89
C GLU A 21 34.05 -60.61 -18.33
N VAL A 22 34.17 -60.80 -17.00
CA VAL A 22 35.37 -61.13 -16.17
C VAL A 22 35.93 -59.88 -15.43
N GLU A 23 36.07 -59.77 -14.10
CA GLU A 23 36.05 -60.73 -12.98
C GLU A 23 35.86 -60.01 -11.62
N LEU A 24 35.44 -60.76 -10.60
CA LEU A 24 35.30 -60.36 -9.19
C LEU A 24 36.61 -59.91 -8.52
N LYS A 25 36.57 -58.79 -7.77
CA LYS A 25 37.25 -58.70 -6.46
C LYS A 25 36.38 -58.00 -5.40
N LYS A 26 36.24 -58.68 -4.28
CA LYS A 26 35.54 -58.34 -3.03
C LYS A 26 36.11 -57.05 -2.41
N SER A 27 35.28 -56.15 -1.87
CA SER A 27 35.44 -55.62 -0.51
C SER A 27 34.39 -54.55 -0.14
N THR A 28 33.79 -54.69 1.06
CA THR A 28 33.17 -53.66 1.92
C THR A 28 31.87 -52.95 1.50
N ARG A 29 30.75 -53.46 2.04
CA ARG A 29 29.54 -52.71 2.39
C ARG A 29 29.85 -51.67 3.47
N LYS A 30 29.55 -50.38 3.22
CA LYS A 30 28.96 -49.44 4.20
C LYS A 30 28.61 -48.09 3.56
N THR A 31 27.47 -47.53 3.97
CA THR A 31 27.03 -46.12 3.87
C THR A 31 26.60 -45.54 2.51
N VAL A 32 25.36 -45.84 2.07
CA VAL A 32 24.58 -44.99 1.13
C VAL A 32 23.23 -44.52 1.73
N SER A 33 22.82 -45.05 2.89
CA SER A 33 21.49 -44.76 3.48
C SER A 33 21.32 -43.40 4.17
N SER A 34 22.39 -42.62 4.39
CA SER A 34 22.32 -41.35 5.16
C SER A 34 22.40 -40.08 4.31
N LYS A 35 22.70 -40.18 2.99
CA LYS A 35 22.73 -39.02 2.09
C LYS A 35 21.37 -38.71 1.45
N LEU A 36 20.58 -39.72 1.09
CA LEU A 36 19.24 -39.54 0.50
C LEU A 36 18.24 -38.97 1.51
N ALA A 37 18.23 -39.51 2.75
CA ALA A 37 17.33 -39.02 3.81
C ALA A 37 17.62 -37.58 4.30
N ASN A 38 18.79 -37.03 3.98
CA ASN A 38 19.17 -35.66 4.32
C ASN A 38 18.82 -34.64 3.24
N ILE A 39 18.61 -35.07 1.99
CA ILE A 39 18.17 -34.19 0.90
C ILE A 39 16.66 -33.95 1.03
N ASP A 40 15.87 -35.01 1.23
CA ASP A 40 14.42 -34.91 1.44
C ASP A 40 14.04 -34.09 2.68
N LYS A 41 14.84 -34.18 3.76
CA LYS A 41 14.63 -33.34 4.95
C LYS A 41 14.95 -31.87 4.71
N LYS A 42 15.96 -31.57 3.88
CA LYS A 42 16.40 -30.20 3.62
C LYS A 42 15.46 -29.49 2.64
N GLU A 43 15.01 -30.20 1.62
CA GLU A 43 13.96 -29.71 0.70
C GLU A 43 12.64 -29.48 1.44
N ASN A 44 12.23 -30.39 2.33
CA ASN A 44 11.01 -30.21 3.12
C ASN A 44 11.14 -29.08 4.18
N LEU A 45 12.33 -28.85 4.76
CA LEU A 45 12.58 -27.73 5.67
C LEU A 45 12.63 -26.38 4.94
N GLU A 46 13.19 -26.32 3.74
CA GLU A 46 13.21 -25.11 2.91
C GLU A 46 11.82 -24.80 2.35
N GLU A 47 11.04 -25.81 1.97
CA GLU A 47 9.68 -25.63 1.47
C GLU A 47 8.70 -25.23 2.60
N VAL A 48 8.85 -25.79 3.81
CA VAL A 48 8.09 -25.37 5.00
C VAL A 48 8.50 -23.97 5.46
N SER A 49 9.79 -23.61 5.38
CA SER A 49 10.28 -22.26 5.66
C SER A 49 9.75 -21.24 4.63
N ALA A 50 9.79 -21.58 3.34
CA ALA A 50 9.27 -20.73 2.26
C ALA A 50 7.74 -20.60 2.30
N LYS A 51 7.00 -21.64 2.68
CA LYS A 51 5.54 -21.60 2.92
C LYS A 51 5.21 -20.78 4.17
N LYS A 52 6.01 -20.88 5.24
CA LYS A 52 5.84 -20.06 6.46
C LYS A 52 6.19 -18.59 6.22
N VAL A 53 7.15 -18.31 5.34
CA VAL A 53 7.49 -16.95 4.89
C VAL A 53 6.45 -16.41 3.92
N LYS A 54 5.91 -17.22 2.99
CA LYS A 54 4.78 -16.85 2.12
C LYS A 54 3.51 -16.57 2.91
N ASN A 55 3.10 -17.44 3.84
CA ASN A 55 1.94 -17.18 4.70
C ASN A 55 2.13 -15.93 5.57
N LYS A 56 3.34 -15.68 6.08
CA LYS A 56 3.65 -14.46 6.85
C LYS A 56 3.68 -13.18 6.00
N LEU A 57 3.87 -13.30 4.67
CA LEU A 57 3.84 -12.18 3.72
C LEU A 57 2.43 -11.95 3.13
N GLU A 58 1.59 -12.99 3.08
CA GLU A 58 0.21 -12.93 2.58
C GLU A 58 -0.82 -12.54 3.66
N GLU A 59 -0.53 -12.72 4.95
CA GLU A 59 -1.43 -12.38 6.06
C GLU A 59 -1.18 -11.01 6.71
N LYS A 60 -0.35 -10.13 6.12
CA LYS A 60 -0.34 -8.72 6.56
C LYS A 60 -1.46 -7.95 5.85
N GLU A 61 -2.68 -8.39 6.10
CA GLU A 61 -3.89 -7.62 5.84
C GLU A 61 -3.74 -6.24 6.49
N SER A 62 -4.22 -5.19 5.84
CA SER A 62 -3.99 -3.82 6.32
C SER A 62 -4.51 -3.71 7.76
N GLU A 63 -3.61 -3.45 8.71
CA GLU A 63 -3.91 -3.26 10.14
C GLU A 63 -4.96 -2.15 10.37
N TYR A 64 -5.15 -1.28 9.37
CA TYR A 64 -6.07 -0.16 9.38
C TYR A 64 -6.89 -0.10 8.09
N CYS A 65 -8.21 0.08 8.25
CA CYS A 65 -9.16 0.29 7.15
C CYS A 65 -9.63 1.75 7.02
N PHE A 66 -9.24 2.60 7.96
CA PHE A 66 -9.70 3.98 8.11
C PHE A 66 -8.55 4.96 8.17
N TRP A 67 -8.76 6.14 7.61
CA TRP A 67 -7.72 7.15 7.45
C TRP A 67 -8.22 8.56 7.81
N LEU A 68 -7.30 9.47 8.10
CA LEU A 68 -7.53 10.92 8.12
C LEU A 68 -6.50 11.58 7.21
N MET A 69 -6.96 12.42 6.29
CA MET A 69 -6.12 13.08 5.30
C MET A 69 -6.35 14.58 5.37
N LYS A 70 -5.26 15.33 5.60
CA LYS A 70 -5.28 16.77 5.81
C LYS A 70 -5.09 17.51 4.48
N SER A 71 -5.90 18.53 4.25
CA SER A 71 -5.75 19.48 3.14
C SER A 71 -6.05 20.91 3.61
N GLU A 72 -5.59 21.92 2.87
CA GLU A 72 -5.72 23.33 3.24
C GLU A 72 -6.86 23.99 2.43
N PRO A 73 -7.96 24.45 3.04
CA PRO A 73 -9.09 25.04 2.31
C PRO A 73 -8.91 26.53 1.99
N GLU A 74 -7.99 27.21 2.68
CA GLU A 74 -7.75 28.65 2.54
C GLU A 74 -6.53 28.89 1.63
N SER A 75 -6.52 30.02 0.93
CA SER A 75 -5.42 30.37 0.04
C SER A 75 -4.14 30.61 0.84
N ARG A 76 -3.08 29.89 0.46
CA ARG A 76 -1.72 30.09 0.95
C ARG A 76 -0.75 29.92 -0.21
N ILE A 77 0.15 30.87 -0.35
CA ILE A 77 1.19 30.82 -1.37
C ILE A 77 2.45 30.20 -0.77
N GLU A 78 2.96 29.14 -1.38
CA GLU A 78 4.23 28.51 -1.04
C GLU A 78 5.10 28.46 -2.30
N ASN A 79 6.28 29.09 -2.24
CA ASN A 79 7.21 29.17 -3.38
C ASN A 79 6.59 29.72 -4.68
N GLY A 80 5.56 30.57 -4.57
CA GLY A 80 4.85 31.14 -5.72
C GLY A 80 3.64 30.32 -6.21
N HIS A 81 3.33 29.20 -5.56
CA HIS A 81 2.20 28.34 -5.89
C HIS A 81 1.11 28.41 -4.84
N GLU A 82 -0.15 28.39 -5.26
CA GLU A 82 -1.29 28.32 -4.35
C GLU A 82 -1.50 26.87 -3.89
N MET A 83 -1.53 26.66 -2.56
CA MET A 83 -1.67 25.34 -1.94
C MET A 83 -3.12 24.95 -1.61
N LYS A 84 -4.08 25.76 -2.06
CA LYS A 84 -5.47 25.65 -1.67
C LYS A 84 -6.13 24.43 -2.33
N PHE A 85 -6.64 23.53 -1.49
CA PHE A 85 -7.53 22.46 -1.91
C PHE A 85 -8.50 22.10 -0.78
N GLY A 86 -9.71 22.67 -0.85
CA GLY A 86 -10.80 22.42 0.08
C GLY A 86 -11.68 21.23 -0.33
N VAL A 87 -12.68 20.93 0.51
CA VAL A 87 -13.62 19.82 0.22
C VAL A 87 -14.51 20.14 -0.98
N ASP A 88 -14.82 21.43 -1.20
CA ASP A 88 -15.63 21.86 -2.33
C ASP A 88 -14.87 21.73 -3.65
N ASP A 89 -13.54 21.87 -3.65
CA ASP A 89 -12.69 21.61 -4.82
C ASP A 89 -12.72 20.11 -5.19
N LEU A 90 -12.69 19.21 -4.20
CA LEU A 90 -12.90 17.78 -4.42
C LEU A 90 -14.30 17.48 -4.98
N LYS A 91 -15.35 18.12 -4.46
CA LYS A 91 -16.73 17.95 -4.96
C LYS A 91 -16.89 18.46 -6.40
N ALA A 92 -16.16 19.51 -6.77
CA ALA A 92 -16.18 20.11 -8.10
C ALA A 92 -15.33 19.34 -9.12
N SER A 93 -14.40 18.51 -8.64
CA SER A 93 -13.56 17.67 -9.50
C SER A 93 -14.40 16.67 -10.30
N LYS A 94 -13.91 16.28 -11.47
CA LYS A 94 -14.60 15.30 -12.34
C LYS A 94 -14.86 14.01 -11.56
N ASP A 95 -16.09 13.51 -11.62
CA ASP A 95 -16.57 12.32 -10.88
C ASP A 95 -16.37 12.41 -9.35
N LYS A 96 -16.10 13.62 -8.84
CA LYS A 96 -15.70 13.94 -7.46
C LYS A 96 -14.43 13.20 -7.03
N ILE A 97 -13.50 13.00 -7.98
CA ILE A 97 -12.24 12.28 -7.80
C ILE A 97 -11.07 13.24 -7.98
N THR A 98 -10.06 13.12 -7.12
CA THR A 98 -8.76 13.77 -7.28
C THR A 98 -7.62 12.83 -6.90
N HIS A 99 -6.43 13.08 -7.42
CA HIS A 99 -5.20 12.51 -6.88
C HIS A 99 -4.82 13.24 -5.59
N TRP A 100 -4.24 12.51 -4.63
CA TRP A 100 -3.77 13.06 -3.35
C TRP A 100 -2.24 13.20 -3.35
N ASP A 101 -1.77 14.15 -4.15
CA ASP A 101 -0.36 14.44 -4.40
C ASP A 101 0.30 15.25 -3.27
N GLY A 102 1.56 15.65 -3.47
CA GLY A 102 2.24 16.61 -2.59
C GLY A 102 2.69 16.08 -1.23
N VAL A 103 2.41 14.82 -0.90
CA VAL A 103 2.89 14.22 0.36
C VAL A 103 4.41 14.01 0.31
N ARG A 104 5.14 14.72 1.18
CA ARG A 104 6.61 14.65 1.32
C ARG A 104 7.09 14.16 2.69
N ASN A 105 6.22 13.42 3.40
CA ASN A 105 6.56 12.74 4.66
C ASN A 105 6.60 11.22 4.44
N TYR A 106 7.71 10.57 4.84
CA TYR A 106 7.91 9.13 4.61
C TYR A 106 6.87 8.22 5.29
N GLU A 107 6.43 8.57 6.50
CA GLU A 107 5.41 7.83 7.23
C GLU A 107 4.03 7.99 6.56
N ALA A 108 3.66 9.22 6.21
CA ALA A 108 2.42 9.50 5.48
C ALA A 108 2.39 8.79 4.11
N ARG A 109 3.52 8.78 3.39
CA ARG A 109 3.67 8.02 2.16
C ARG A 109 3.45 6.52 2.40
N ASN A 110 4.04 5.96 3.45
CA ASN A 110 3.88 4.54 3.76
C ASN A 110 2.42 4.20 4.08
N HIS A 111 1.69 5.08 4.77
CA HIS A 111 0.24 4.95 4.96
C HIS A 111 -0.51 4.90 3.63
N MET A 112 -0.22 5.81 2.70
CA MET A 112 -0.84 5.78 1.37
C MET A 112 -0.51 4.50 0.60
N LYS A 113 0.73 3.99 0.70
CA LYS A 113 1.13 2.71 0.09
C LYS A 113 0.37 1.51 0.65
N SER A 114 -0.13 1.58 1.88
CA SER A 114 -0.94 0.53 2.50
C SER A 114 -2.44 0.65 2.25
N MET A 115 -2.91 1.77 1.69
CA MET A 115 -4.32 1.98 1.39
C MET A 115 -4.85 0.99 0.34
N LYS A 116 -6.08 0.52 0.54
CA LYS A 116 -6.79 -0.39 -0.35
C LYS A 116 -8.06 0.23 -0.93
N LEU A 117 -8.45 -0.24 -2.12
CA LEU A 117 -9.68 0.21 -2.78
C LEU A 117 -10.89 0.10 -1.84
N GLY A 118 -11.70 1.16 -1.78
CA GLY A 118 -12.90 1.21 -0.96
C GLY A 118 -12.69 1.55 0.51
N GLN A 119 -11.44 1.56 1.01
CA GLN A 119 -11.16 2.06 2.36
C GLN A 119 -11.54 3.53 2.50
N ARG A 120 -11.93 3.94 3.71
CA ARG A 120 -12.49 5.27 3.96
C ARG A 120 -11.50 6.18 4.64
N ALA A 121 -11.64 7.47 4.34
CA ALA A 121 -10.85 8.52 4.94
C ALA A 121 -11.74 9.70 5.35
N PHE A 122 -11.38 10.38 6.43
CA PHE A 122 -11.89 11.72 6.69
C PHE A 122 -11.09 12.74 5.88
N PHE A 123 -11.81 13.69 5.28
CA PHE A 123 -11.24 14.93 4.77
C PHE A 123 -11.15 15.92 5.93
N TYR A 124 -9.94 16.31 6.30
CA TYR A 124 -9.66 17.23 7.39
C TYR A 124 -9.13 18.56 6.85
N HIS A 125 -9.81 19.66 7.17
CA HIS A 125 -9.34 21.02 6.89
C HIS A 125 -8.28 21.41 7.91
N SER A 126 -7.07 21.66 7.40
CA SER A 126 -5.90 22.05 8.18
C SER A 126 -5.39 23.43 7.76
N ASN A 127 -4.54 24.03 8.59
CA ASN A 127 -3.89 25.31 8.33
C ASN A 127 -4.84 26.44 7.88
N CYS A 128 -6.05 26.46 8.44
CA CYS A 128 -7.08 27.46 8.21
C CYS A 128 -7.54 28.06 9.54
N LYS A 129 -8.35 29.12 9.49
CA LYS A 129 -8.87 29.77 10.70
C LYS A 129 -9.64 28.81 11.60
N ASN A 130 -10.39 27.88 11.01
CA ASN A 130 -11.25 26.92 11.71
C ASN A 130 -10.94 25.47 11.31
N PRO A 131 -9.85 24.86 11.80
CA PRO A 131 -9.50 23.49 11.45
C PRO A 131 -10.56 22.50 11.95
N CYS A 132 -11.01 21.60 11.09
CA CYS A 132 -12.11 20.69 11.39
C CYS A 132 -12.16 19.46 10.46
N LEU A 133 -12.87 18.42 10.90
CA LEU A 133 -13.35 17.36 10.00
C LEU A 133 -14.59 17.86 9.27
N VAL A 134 -14.65 17.64 7.96
CA VAL A 134 -15.72 18.19 7.11
C VAL A 134 -16.49 17.15 6.30
N ALA A 135 -15.83 16.07 5.88
CA ALA A 135 -16.43 15.06 5.00
C ALA A 135 -15.77 13.70 5.16
N THR A 136 -16.43 12.67 4.63
CA THR A 136 -15.81 11.37 4.34
C THR A 136 -15.56 11.23 2.83
N MET A 137 -14.52 10.47 2.52
CA MET A 137 -14.14 10.08 1.17
C MET A 137 -13.65 8.63 1.19
N LYS A 138 -13.48 8.03 0.03
CA LYS A 138 -12.95 6.67 -0.12
C LYS A 138 -11.78 6.63 -1.09
N ILE A 139 -10.89 5.67 -0.89
CA ILE A 139 -9.80 5.37 -1.82
C ILE A 139 -10.39 4.70 -3.06
N CYS A 140 -10.20 5.31 -4.22
CA CYS A 140 -10.70 4.81 -5.51
C CYS A 140 -9.59 4.36 -6.46
N LYS A 141 -8.33 4.63 -6.14
CA LYS A 141 -7.14 4.04 -6.77
C LYS A 141 -6.06 3.81 -5.72
N GLU A 142 -5.51 2.60 -5.68
CA GLU A 142 -4.38 2.28 -4.80
C GLU A 142 -3.12 3.04 -5.19
N SER A 143 -2.11 2.97 -4.32
CA SER A 143 -0.93 3.80 -4.41
C SER A 143 -0.18 3.66 -5.74
N TYR A 144 0.17 4.80 -6.33
CA TYR A 144 0.99 4.90 -7.53
C TYR A 144 1.96 6.08 -7.40
N VAL A 145 2.91 6.18 -8.33
CA VAL A 145 3.95 7.21 -8.30
C VAL A 145 3.33 8.60 -8.36
N ASP A 146 3.77 9.49 -7.46
CA ASP A 146 3.40 10.90 -7.48
C ASP A 146 4.23 11.63 -8.55
N HIS A 147 3.57 12.03 -9.64
CA HIS A 147 4.24 12.68 -10.76
C HIS A 147 4.70 14.11 -10.44
N THR A 148 4.08 14.79 -9.46
CA THR A 148 4.44 16.16 -9.05
C THR A 148 5.87 16.24 -8.51
N ALA A 149 6.38 15.13 -7.97
CA ALA A 149 7.76 15.06 -7.47
C ALA A 149 8.82 15.28 -8.56
N PHE A 150 8.48 15.14 -9.84
CA PHE A 150 9.41 15.28 -10.97
C PHE A 150 9.23 16.58 -11.76
N ASP A 151 8.17 17.34 -11.51
CA ASP A 151 7.93 18.61 -12.19
C ASP A 151 8.63 19.75 -11.44
N LYS A 152 9.58 20.42 -12.10
CA LYS A 152 10.36 21.52 -11.51
C LYS A 152 9.52 22.77 -11.21
N ASN A 153 8.35 22.88 -11.84
CA ASN A 153 7.42 23.99 -11.62
C ASN A 153 6.34 23.63 -10.61
N ASP A 154 6.37 22.42 -10.03
CA ASP A 154 5.44 22.05 -8.98
C ASP A 154 6.03 22.44 -7.61
N PRO A 155 5.21 22.97 -6.66
CA PRO A 155 5.68 23.32 -5.32
C PRO A 155 6.28 22.13 -4.55
N HIS A 156 5.95 20.91 -4.96
CA HIS A 156 6.38 19.68 -4.33
C HIS A 156 7.47 18.93 -5.12
N TYR A 157 8.15 19.59 -6.06
CA TYR A 157 9.33 19.04 -6.74
C TYR A 157 10.36 18.48 -5.75
N ASP A 158 10.86 17.26 -5.99
CA ASP A 158 12.00 16.70 -5.26
C ASP A 158 13.13 16.35 -6.24
N PRO A 159 14.21 17.16 -6.31
CA PRO A 159 15.35 16.91 -7.20
C PRO A 159 16.09 15.61 -6.91
N LYS A 160 15.82 14.97 -5.77
CA LYS A 160 16.41 13.70 -5.37
C LYS A 160 15.48 12.51 -5.63
N SER A 161 14.28 12.70 -6.18
CA SER A 161 13.41 11.60 -6.61
C SER A 161 13.80 11.15 -8.01
N ASP A 162 14.01 9.85 -8.19
CA ASP A 162 14.40 9.25 -9.47
C ASP A 162 13.22 8.51 -10.11
N LEU A 163 13.09 8.54 -11.43
CA LEU A 163 11.97 7.89 -12.13
C LEU A 163 12.03 6.37 -12.06
N ASN A 164 13.23 5.78 -11.98
CA ASN A 164 13.40 4.33 -11.85
C ASN A 164 13.23 3.85 -10.39
N ASN A 165 13.44 4.75 -9.42
CA ASN A 165 13.19 4.49 -8.01
C ASN A 165 12.47 5.67 -7.32
N PRO A 166 11.16 5.88 -7.61
CA PRO A 166 10.41 7.02 -7.09
C PRO A 166 10.33 7.02 -5.58
N LYS A 167 10.56 8.19 -4.98
CA LYS A 167 10.44 8.36 -3.52
C LYS A 167 9.01 8.56 -3.05
N TRP A 168 8.19 9.18 -3.89
CA TRP A 168 6.88 9.71 -3.53
C TRP A 168 5.78 9.01 -4.30
N TYR A 169 4.68 8.79 -3.60
CA TYR A 169 3.52 8.06 -4.07
C TYR A 169 2.29 8.81 -3.62
N MET A 170 1.19 8.61 -4.35
CA MET A 170 -0.13 9.16 -4.06
C MET A 170 -1.19 8.10 -4.31
N VAL A 171 -2.44 8.43 -3.99
CA VAL A 171 -3.65 7.63 -4.23
C VAL A 171 -4.68 8.51 -4.91
N ASP A 172 -5.74 7.93 -5.50
CA ASP A 172 -6.92 8.72 -5.87
C ASP A 172 -8.01 8.53 -4.83
N VAL A 173 -8.65 9.64 -4.45
CA VAL A 173 -9.76 9.66 -3.50
C VAL A 173 -11.03 10.14 -4.18
N GLN A 174 -12.17 9.58 -3.78
CA GLN A 174 -13.49 9.99 -4.23
C GLN A 174 -14.30 10.50 -3.05
N PHE A 175 -14.90 11.68 -3.19
CA PHE A 175 -15.86 12.19 -2.20
C PHE A 175 -17.00 11.19 -1.95
N GLU A 176 -17.33 10.91 -0.69
CA GLU A 176 -18.49 10.10 -0.32
C GLU A 176 -19.65 10.98 0.14
N ARG A 177 -19.46 11.73 1.24
CA ARG A 177 -20.49 12.62 1.81
C ARG A 177 -19.88 13.67 2.72
N ASP A 178 -20.63 14.74 2.93
CA ASP A 178 -20.38 15.66 4.04
C ASP A 178 -20.69 14.99 5.39
N LEU A 179 -20.04 15.48 6.45
CA LEU A 179 -20.48 15.20 7.82
C LEU A 179 -21.76 15.99 8.11
N LYS A 180 -22.63 15.48 9.00
CA LYS A 180 -23.87 16.18 9.39
C LYS A 180 -23.61 17.55 10.03
N ARG A 181 -22.44 17.70 10.63
CA ARG A 181 -21.87 18.96 11.10
C ARG A 181 -20.35 18.88 11.04
N TYR A 182 -19.69 20.03 10.93
CA TYR A 182 -18.24 20.07 11.07
C TYR A 182 -17.84 19.77 12.52
N ILE A 183 -16.75 19.02 12.68
CA ILE A 183 -16.20 18.67 13.99
C ILE A 183 -14.90 19.46 14.18
N PRO A 184 -14.90 20.54 14.97
CA PRO A 184 -13.72 21.39 15.16
C PRO A 184 -12.56 20.64 15.83
N LEU A 185 -11.33 21.07 15.53
CA LEU A 185 -10.13 20.58 16.20
C LEU A 185 -10.19 20.74 17.73
N THR A 186 -10.83 21.81 18.21
CA THR A 186 -11.02 22.07 19.65
C THR A 186 -11.87 21.00 20.33
N GLU A 187 -12.95 20.55 19.66
CA GLU A 187 -13.82 19.48 20.14
C GLU A 187 -13.07 18.13 20.14
N LEU A 188 -12.38 17.79 19.04
CA LEU A 188 -11.55 16.57 19.00
C LEU A 188 -10.48 16.58 20.09
N LYS A 189 -9.90 17.76 20.39
CA LYS A 189 -8.88 17.92 21.43
C LYS A 189 -9.48 17.74 22.82
N HIS A 190 -10.69 18.25 23.06
CA HIS A 190 -11.42 18.04 24.30
C HIS A 190 -11.57 16.52 24.58
N TYR A 191 -12.10 15.77 23.61
CA TYR A 191 -12.28 14.33 23.76
C TYR A 191 -10.96 13.58 23.86
N HIS A 192 -9.93 13.94 23.10
CA HIS A 192 -8.60 13.34 23.23
C HIS A 192 -8.03 13.48 24.64
N LEU A 193 -8.11 14.67 25.24
CA LEU A 193 -7.62 14.93 26.59
C LEU A 193 -8.44 14.22 27.68
N LEU A 194 -9.75 14.12 27.49
CA LEU A 194 -10.63 13.33 28.37
C LEU A 194 -10.27 11.84 28.28
N HIS A 195 -10.22 11.29 27.06
CA HIS A 195 -9.93 9.88 26.81
C HIS A 195 -8.53 9.47 27.24
N LYS A 196 -7.54 10.37 27.22
CA LYS A 196 -6.22 10.12 27.82
C LYS A 196 -6.29 9.82 29.32
N LYS A 197 -7.25 10.38 30.04
CA LYS A 197 -7.44 10.16 31.47
C LYS A 197 -8.33 8.94 31.75
N THR A 198 -9.32 8.70 30.89
CA THR A 198 -10.37 7.69 31.13
C THR A 198 -10.19 6.40 30.33
N GLY A 199 -9.20 6.32 29.43
CA GLY A 199 -8.98 5.16 28.56
C GLY A 199 -9.98 5.06 27.40
N GLY A 200 -10.37 6.19 26.79
CA GLY A 200 -11.35 6.21 25.69
C GLY A 200 -10.74 6.09 24.28
N PRO A 201 -11.58 5.99 23.23
CA PRO A 201 -11.16 5.71 21.84
C PRO A 201 -10.11 6.67 21.29
N LEU A 202 -10.29 7.97 21.55
CA LEU A 202 -9.39 9.01 21.02
C LEU A 202 -8.11 9.23 21.85
N SER A 203 -7.80 8.37 22.83
CA SER A 203 -6.67 8.56 23.75
C SER A 203 -5.31 8.69 23.06
N ASN A 204 -5.13 8.01 21.92
CA ASN A 204 -3.88 7.97 21.17
C ASN A 204 -3.96 8.61 19.77
N LEU A 205 -5.04 9.35 19.49
CA LEU A 205 -5.33 9.89 18.16
C LEU A 205 -4.13 10.62 17.53
N SER A 206 -3.70 10.12 16.36
CA SER A 206 -2.57 10.63 15.57
C SER A 206 -2.66 12.13 15.27
N LEU A 207 -3.87 12.68 15.22
CA LEU A 207 -4.10 14.11 15.03
C LEU A 207 -3.37 14.96 16.09
N PHE A 208 -3.23 14.44 17.31
CA PHE A 208 -2.59 15.14 18.45
C PHE A 208 -1.22 14.58 18.82
N THR A 209 -0.96 13.29 18.58
CA THR A 209 0.32 12.64 18.91
C THR A 209 1.35 12.78 17.78
N ARG A 210 0.92 12.99 16.54
CA ARG A 210 1.76 13.13 15.33
C ARG A 210 1.31 14.36 14.51
N SER A 211 1.47 15.56 15.08
CA SER A 211 0.92 16.80 14.50
C SER A 211 1.36 17.09 13.06
N ARG A 212 2.62 16.79 12.71
CA ARG A 212 3.21 16.98 11.38
C ARG A 212 2.87 15.88 10.36
N LEU A 213 2.10 14.88 10.76
CA LEU A 213 1.68 13.78 9.86
C LEU A 213 0.38 14.16 9.16
N SER A 214 0.39 14.23 7.82
CA SER A 214 -0.74 14.66 6.98
C SER A 214 -1.70 13.53 6.60
N VAL A 215 -1.20 12.30 6.51
CA VAL A 215 -1.98 11.09 6.26
C VAL A 215 -1.84 10.19 7.48
N GLN A 216 -2.93 9.93 8.17
CA GLN A 216 -2.93 9.27 9.47
C GLN A 216 -3.82 8.03 9.40
N ALA A 217 -3.33 6.90 9.91
CA ALA A 217 -4.17 5.73 10.14
C ALA A 217 -5.10 5.98 11.34
N LEU A 218 -6.30 5.44 11.27
CA LEU A 218 -7.28 5.44 12.35
C LEU A 218 -7.65 4.01 12.70
N THR A 219 -7.81 3.74 14.00
CA THR A 219 -8.48 2.51 14.44
C THR A 219 -9.97 2.58 14.12
N GLU A 220 -10.63 1.43 14.11
CA GLU A 220 -12.09 1.37 13.97
C GLU A 220 -12.80 2.11 15.12
N GLU A 221 -12.29 2.03 16.35
CA GLU A 221 -12.84 2.75 17.49
C GLU A 221 -12.72 4.27 17.33
N GLU A 222 -11.58 4.77 16.83
CA GLU A 222 -11.38 6.19 16.54
C GLU A 222 -12.36 6.66 15.46
N TRP A 223 -12.45 5.92 14.35
CA TRP A 223 -13.37 6.21 13.26
C TRP A 223 -14.83 6.28 13.74
N ASN A 224 -15.29 5.23 14.42
CA ASN A 224 -16.67 5.13 14.90
C ASN A 224 -16.99 6.26 15.87
N PHE A 225 -16.09 6.55 16.82
CA PHE A 225 -16.30 7.65 17.76
C PHE A 225 -16.40 9.01 17.03
N MET A 226 -15.54 9.26 16.04
CA MET A 226 -15.57 10.50 15.25
C MET A 226 -16.86 10.63 14.42
N ILE A 227 -17.37 9.53 13.87
CA ILE A 227 -18.68 9.50 13.19
C ILE A 227 -19.83 9.77 14.18
N GLU A 228 -19.77 9.22 15.39
CA GLU A 228 -20.81 9.46 16.40
C GLU A 228 -20.93 10.94 16.80
N LEU A 229 -19.82 11.69 16.78
CA LEU A 229 -19.84 13.12 17.09
C LEU A 229 -20.80 13.90 16.18
N GLU A 230 -21.05 13.43 14.95
CA GLU A 230 -22.03 14.02 14.03
C GLU A 230 -23.44 14.14 14.64
N ASN A 231 -23.79 13.30 15.61
CA ASN A 231 -25.10 13.27 16.25
C ASN A 231 -25.09 13.85 17.67
N LYS A 232 -23.93 14.27 18.18
CA LYS A 232 -23.78 14.86 19.52
C LYS A 232 -23.78 16.39 19.42
N PRO A 233 -24.34 17.11 20.41
CA PRO A 233 -24.20 18.57 20.46
C PRO A 233 -22.72 18.95 20.56
N PRO A 234 -22.29 20.06 19.93
CA PRO A 234 -20.93 20.58 20.09
C PRO A 234 -20.62 20.86 21.57
N VAL A 235 -19.36 20.64 21.96
CA VAL A 235 -18.84 20.88 23.32
C VAL A 235 -17.86 22.04 23.38
#